data_AF-A0A2W6IUY1-F1
#
_entry.id   AF-A0A2W6IUY1-F1
#
_cell.length_a   1.000
_cell.length_b   1.000
_cell.length_c   1.000
_cell.angle_alpha   90.00
_cell.angle_beta   90.00
_cell.angle_gamma   90.00
#
_symmetry.space_group_name_H-M   'P 1'
#
loop_
_entity.id
_entity.type
_entity.pdbx_description
1 polymer ?
#
loop_
_entity_poly.entity_id
_entity_poly.type
_entity_poly.pdbx_seq_one_letter_code
_entity_poly.pdbx_strand_id
1 'polypeptide(L)'
;MDIFCQYDSSVWPKATREGVRQTIEQAQAAAAKESPLTARRRDESWEQIIHWRVYARWGVVPVGYDFPLGQVWLTDACRQADDSLAVRLLDDGMDPDGAIHGRHPPRRYARANREDMPMTWAWLERKRLGEVANKQKHGRAEANARRAL
;
A
#
# COMPACT_ATOMS: atom_id res chain seq x y z
N MET A 1 6.09 -5.12 -24.22
CA MET A 1 4.62 -4.99 -24.10
C MET A 1 4.35 -3.54 -23.76
N ASP A 2 3.33 -2.90 -24.36
CA ASP A 2 3.02 -1.52 -24.03
C ASP A 2 2.37 -1.45 -22.64
N ILE A 3 3.00 -0.76 -21.70
CA ILE A 3 2.48 -0.56 -20.33
C ILE A 3 1.08 0.07 -20.37
N PHE A 4 0.75 0.89 -21.38
CA PHE A 4 -0.59 1.47 -21.52
C PHE A 4 -1.67 0.40 -21.68
N CYS A 5 -1.39 -0.69 -22.39
CA CYS A 5 -2.35 -1.78 -22.58
C CYS A 5 -2.72 -2.49 -21.27
N GLN A 6 -1.84 -2.45 -20.26
CA GLN A 6 -2.13 -3.04 -18.95
C GLN A 6 -3.10 -2.18 -18.13
N TYR A 7 -3.23 -0.89 -18.46
CA TYR A 7 -4.08 0.10 -17.79
C TYR A 7 -5.31 0.50 -18.63
N ASP A 8 -5.54 -0.13 -19.77
CA ASP A 8 -6.69 0.17 -20.62
C ASP A 8 -7.95 -0.51 -20.06
N SER A 9 -8.57 0.15 -19.08
CA SER A 9 -9.84 -0.28 -18.49
C SER A 9 -10.95 0.69 -18.89
N SER A 10 -11.89 0.20 -19.71
CA SER A 10 -13.10 0.93 -20.10
C SER A 10 -14.02 1.25 -18.92
N VAL A 11 -13.82 0.55 -17.79
CA VAL A 11 -14.58 0.71 -16.54
C VAL A 11 -14.20 2.00 -15.82
N TRP A 12 -13.02 2.57 -16.08
CA TRP A 12 -12.56 3.78 -15.39
C TRP A 12 -13.11 5.07 -16.02
N PRO A 13 -13.41 6.08 -15.20
CA PRO A 13 -13.75 7.41 -15.69
C PRO A 13 -12.68 7.92 -16.67
N LYS A 14 -13.11 8.67 -17.69
CA LYS A 14 -12.20 9.21 -18.72
C LYS A 14 -11.03 10.00 -18.10
N ALA A 15 -11.31 10.83 -17.10
CA ALA A 15 -10.30 11.60 -16.38
C ALA A 15 -9.24 10.73 -15.69
N THR A 16 -9.63 9.59 -15.11
CA THR A 16 -8.70 8.63 -14.50
C THR A 16 -7.81 8.01 -15.57
N ARG A 17 -8.37 7.58 -16.71
CA ARG A 17 -7.58 7.01 -17.81
C ARG A 17 -6.55 8.00 -18.37
N GLU A 18 -6.96 9.25 -18.60
CA GLU A 18 -6.06 10.31 -19.08
C GLU A 18 -4.97 10.62 -18.04
N GLY A 19 -5.33 10.68 -16.75
CA GLY A 19 -4.39 10.92 -15.66
C GLY A 19 -3.38 9.79 -15.46
N VAL A 20 -3.82 8.54 -15.58
CA VAL A 20 -2.96 7.35 -15.57
C VAL A 20 -1.99 7.40 -16.74
N ARG A 21 -2.50 7.67 -17.95
CA ARG A 21 -1.66 7.82 -19.16
C ARG A 21 -0.59 8.88 -18.97
N GLN A 22 -0.97 10.07 -18.50
CA GLN A 22 -0.01 11.16 -18.24
C GLN A 22 1.05 10.75 -17.20
N THR A 23 0.66 10.00 -16.17
CA THR A 23 1.60 9.51 -15.13
C THR A 23 2.63 8.55 -15.72
N ILE A 24 2.19 7.64 -16.60
CA ILE A 24 3.05 6.70 -17.30
C ILE A 24 4.00 7.44 -18.25
N GLU A 25 3.49 8.38 -19.07
CA GLU A 25 4.30 9.17 -20.01
C GLU A 25 5.39 9.97 -19.28
N GLN A 26 5.06 10.59 -18.14
CA GLN A 26 6.04 11.31 -17.31
C GLN A 26 7.12 10.39 -16.75
N ALA A 27 6.74 9.19 -16.30
CA ALA A 27 7.69 8.21 -15.79
C ALA A 27 8.59 7.66 -16.91
N GLN A 28 8.05 7.40 -18.10
CA GLN A 28 8.83 6.99 -19.27
C GLN A 28 9.80 8.10 -19.72
N ALA A 29 9.37 9.36 -19.71
CA ALA A 29 10.24 10.50 -20.01
C ALA A 29 11.36 10.66 -18.97
N ALA A 30 11.10 10.35 -17.70
CA ALA A 30 12.13 10.31 -16.65
C ALA A 30 13.11 9.14 -16.88
N ALA A 31 12.60 7.95 -17.22
CA ALA A 31 13.40 6.79 -17.55
C ALA A 31 14.36 7.05 -18.72
N ALA A 32 13.87 7.71 -19.78
CA ALA A 32 14.68 8.05 -20.95
C ALA A 32 15.82 9.03 -20.65
N LYS A 33 15.71 9.82 -19.58
CA LYS A 33 16.73 10.77 -19.13
C LYS A 33 17.66 10.19 -18.06
N GLU A 34 17.40 8.96 -17.62
CA GLU A 34 18.17 8.33 -16.55
C GLU A 34 19.57 7.95 -17.02
N SER A 35 20.59 8.34 -16.25
CA SER A 35 21.96 7.93 -16.54
C SER A 35 22.19 6.45 -16.20
N PRO A 36 23.12 5.75 -16.88
CA PRO A 36 23.45 4.36 -16.52
C PRO A 36 23.91 4.18 -15.07
N LEU A 37 24.57 5.18 -14.47
CA LEU A 37 24.98 5.17 -13.07
C LEU A 37 23.78 5.25 -12.12
N THR A 38 22.78 6.07 -12.45
CA THR A 38 21.53 6.17 -11.69
C THR A 38 20.74 4.87 -11.82
N ALA A 39 20.62 4.33 -13.04
CA ALA A 39 19.91 3.09 -13.30
C ALA A 39 20.48 1.90 -12.51
N ARG A 40 21.82 1.83 -12.34
CA ARG A 40 22.49 0.79 -11.53
C ARG A 40 22.26 0.90 -10.03
N ARG A 41 21.91 2.09 -9.54
CA ARG A 41 21.64 2.36 -8.12
C ARG A 41 20.16 2.23 -7.77
N ARG A 42 19.31 2.01 -8.76
CA ARG A 42 17.87 1.90 -8.60
C ARG A 42 17.55 0.47 -8.19
N ASP A 43 16.96 0.32 -7.02
CA ASP A 43 16.63 -0.99 -6.45
C ASP A 43 15.36 -1.60 -7.10
N GLU A 44 14.51 -0.76 -7.71
CA GLU A 44 13.27 -1.17 -8.38
C GLU A 44 13.32 -1.03 -9.90
N SER A 45 12.52 -1.79 -10.65
CA SER A 45 12.36 -1.62 -12.11
C SER A 45 11.48 -0.42 -12.46
N TRP A 46 11.57 0.11 -13.70
CA TRP A 46 10.77 1.30 -14.07
C TRP A 46 9.29 0.96 -14.14
N GLU A 47 8.98 -0.29 -14.51
CA GLU A 47 7.64 -0.85 -14.46
C GLU A 47 7.08 -0.82 -13.03
N GLN A 48 7.85 -1.26 -12.03
CA GLN A 48 7.45 -1.19 -10.62
C GLN A 48 7.23 0.26 -10.16
N ILE A 49 8.12 1.18 -10.54
CA ILE A 49 7.98 2.61 -10.21
C ILE A 49 6.72 3.20 -10.85
N ILE A 50 6.42 2.82 -12.09
CA ILE A 50 5.20 3.25 -12.78
C ILE A 50 3.97 2.73 -12.04
N HIS A 51 3.93 1.43 -11.73
CA HIS A 51 2.82 0.84 -11.00
C HIS A 51 2.59 1.51 -9.65
N TRP A 52 3.68 1.75 -8.91
CA TRP A 52 3.63 2.47 -7.66
C TRP A 52 3.05 3.88 -7.81
N ARG A 53 3.56 4.68 -8.75
CA ARG A 53 3.10 6.06 -8.95
C ARG A 53 1.65 6.13 -9.39
N VAL A 54 1.23 5.23 -10.29
CA VAL A 54 -0.15 5.16 -10.73
C VAL A 54 -1.06 4.79 -9.56
N TYR A 55 -0.71 3.75 -8.81
CA TYR A 55 -1.49 3.33 -7.66
C TYR A 55 -1.53 4.40 -6.57
N ALA A 56 -0.40 5.04 -6.25
CA ALA A 56 -0.32 6.07 -5.22
C ALA A 56 -1.21 7.28 -5.55
N ARG A 57 -1.28 7.66 -6.83
CA ARG A 57 -2.07 8.81 -7.26
C ARG A 57 -3.54 8.49 -7.52
N TRP A 58 -3.82 7.36 -8.14
CA TRP A 58 -5.14 7.05 -8.70
C TRP A 58 -5.84 5.86 -8.03
N GLY A 59 -5.13 5.10 -7.19
CA GLY A 59 -5.68 3.92 -6.51
C GLY A 59 -6.00 2.76 -7.45
N VAL A 60 -5.37 2.73 -8.63
CA VAL A 60 -5.64 1.70 -9.65
C VAL A 60 -4.38 0.89 -9.96
N VAL A 61 -4.62 -0.35 -10.34
CA VAL A 61 -3.60 -1.35 -10.71
C VAL A 61 -3.83 -1.84 -12.13
N PRO A 62 -2.79 -2.35 -12.80
CA PRO A 62 -2.98 -3.00 -14.08
C PRO A 62 -3.86 -4.26 -13.95
N VAL A 63 -4.51 -4.63 -15.05
CA VAL A 63 -5.34 -5.83 -15.11
C VAL A 63 -4.48 -7.08 -14.85
N GLY A 64 -4.93 -7.93 -13.92
CA GLY A 64 -4.22 -9.15 -13.55
C GLY A 64 -2.96 -8.94 -12.70
N TYR A 65 -2.70 -7.70 -12.26
CA TYR A 65 -1.58 -7.41 -11.37
C TYR A 65 -1.89 -7.90 -9.95
N ASP A 66 -1.10 -8.84 -9.45
CA ASP A 66 -1.26 -9.53 -8.16
C ASP A 66 -0.72 -8.72 -6.96
N PHE A 67 -0.48 -7.43 -7.15
CA PHE A 67 -0.03 -6.48 -6.13
C PHE A 67 1.14 -7.00 -5.26
N PRO A 68 2.16 -7.68 -5.82
CA PRO A 68 3.10 -8.50 -5.06
C PRO A 68 4.02 -7.66 -4.17
N LEU A 69 4.11 -6.36 -4.45
CA LEU A 69 4.92 -5.39 -3.71
C LEU A 69 4.10 -4.51 -2.76
N GLY A 70 2.79 -4.75 -2.61
CA GLY A 70 1.93 -3.94 -1.74
C GLY A 70 2.45 -3.83 -0.30
N GLN A 71 3.06 -4.90 0.21
CA GLN A 71 3.69 -4.88 1.53
C GLN A 71 4.94 -3.99 1.60
N VAL A 72 5.75 -3.98 0.54
CA VAL A 72 6.96 -3.13 0.44
C VAL A 72 6.55 -1.67 0.38
N TRP A 73 5.55 -1.40 -0.44
CA TRP A 73 4.89 -0.13 -0.62
C TRP A 73 4.29 0.43 0.66
N LEU A 74 3.61 -0.40 1.46
CA LEU A 74 3.07 0.02 2.76
C LEU A 74 4.21 0.39 3.73
N THR A 75 5.28 -0.39 3.72
CA THR A 75 6.47 -0.09 4.53
C THR A 75 7.08 1.25 4.14
N ASP A 76 7.21 1.53 2.84
CA ASP A 76 7.78 2.79 2.36
C ASP A 76 6.87 3.99 2.57
N ALA A 77 5.55 3.85 2.39
CA ALA A 77 4.58 4.89 2.71
C ALA A 77 4.65 5.27 4.19
N CYS A 78 4.64 4.28 5.09
CA CYS A 78 4.78 4.52 6.52
C CYS A 78 6.13 5.14 6.90
N ARG A 79 7.22 4.73 6.23
CA ARG A 79 8.57 5.28 6.47
C ARG A 79 8.69 6.74 6.03
N GLN A 80 8.04 7.11 4.92
CA GLN A 80 8.06 8.45 4.34
C GLN A 80 6.95 9.37 4.86
N ALA A 81 6.14 8.90 5.80
CA ALA A 81 4.98 9.61 6.34
C ALA A 81 3.91 9.98 5.28
N ASP A 82 3.74 9.14 4.24
CA ASP A 82 2.66 9.29 3.27
C ASP A 82 1.36 8.67 3.82
N ASP A 83 0.62 9.48 4.59
CA ASP A 83 -0.57 9.04 5.31
C ASP A 83 -1.68 8.56 4.37
N SER A 84 -1.89 9.26 3.25
CA SER A 84 -2.96 8.93 2.30
C SER A 84 -2.69 7.59 1.62
N LEU A 85 -1.44 7.34 1.25
CA LEU A 85 -1.04 6.10 0.60
C LEU A 85 -1.05 4.93 1.57
N ALA A 86 -0.55 5.12 2.78
CA ALA A 86 -0.55 4.09 3.81
C ALA A 86 -1.97 3.64 4.15
N VAL A 87 -2.92 4.55 4.34
CA VAL A 87 -4.34 4.21 4.56
C VAL A 87 -4.90 3.39 3.41
N ARG A 88 -4.66 3.80 2.16
CA ARG A 88 -5.17 3.08 0.99
C ARG A 88 -4.66 1.63 0.96
N LEU A 89 -3.36 1.45 1.19
CA LEU A 89 -2.74 0.12 1.22
C LEU A 89 -3.29 -0.76 2.36
N LEU A 90 -3.61 -0.16 3.50
CA LEU A 90 -4.24 -0.86 4.62
C LEU A 90 -5.69 -1.25 4.31
N ASP A 91 -6.46 -0.38 3.65
CA ASP A 91 -7.82 -0.68 3.20
C ASP A 91 -7.84 -1.79 2.12
N ASP A 92 -6.81 -1.85 1.28
CA ASP A 92 -6.58 -2.93 0.32
C ASP A 92 -6.01 -4.22 0.96
N GLY A 93 -5.90 -4.26 2.29
CA GLY A 93 -5.64 -5.48 3.06
C GLY A 93 -4.16 -5.78 3.34
N MET A 94 -3.23 -4.86 3.06
CA MET A 94 -1.82 -5.05 3.40
C MET A 94 -1.62 -5.15 4.91
N ASP A 95 -0.70 -6.01 5.34
CA ASP A 95 -0.54 -6.31 6.76
C ASP A 95 0.36 -5.26 7.45
N PRO A 96 -0.16 -4.45 8.39
CA PRO A 96 0.68 -3.49 9.12
C PRO A 96 1.75 -4.15 10.01
N ASP A 97 1.61 -5.43 10.32
CA ASP A 97 2.54 -6.21 11.14
C ASP A 97 3.49 -7.08 10.30
N GLY A 98 3.26 -7.14 8.98
CA GLY A 98 4.07 -7.90 8.05
C GLY A 98 5.50 -7.37 7.95
N ALA A 99 6.47 -8.21 8.31
CA ALA A 99 7.88 -7.88 8.21
C ALA A 99 8.45 -8.30 6.84
N ILE A 100 9.22 -7.41 6.23
CA ILE A 100 10.03 -7.72 5.03
C ILE A 100 11.48 -7.90 5.48
N HIS A 101 12.20 -8.82 4.83
CA HIS A 101 13.61 -9.04 5.14
C HIS A 101 14.41 -7.73 5.09
N GLY A 102 15.14 -7.43 6.17
CA GLY A 102 15.95 -6.22 6.30
C GLY A 102 15.19 -4.94 6.65
N ARG A 103 13.87 -4.98 6.89
CA ARG A 103 13.06 -3.81 7.26
C ARG A 103 12.18 -4.08 8.49
N HIS A 104 11.85 -3.03 9.24
CA HIS A 104 10.87 -3.15 10.30
C HIS A 104 9.44 -3.20 9.75
N PRO A 105 8.46 -3.74 10.50
CA PRO A 105 7.06 -3.73 10.08
C PRO A 105 6.52 -2.31 9.89
N PRO A 106 5.57 -2.09 8.96
CA PRO A 106 4.97 -0.78 8.70
C PRO A 106 4.44 -0.08 9.95
N ARG A 107 3.80 -0.81 10.87
CA ARG A 107 3.29 -0.26 12.14
C ARG A 107 4.35 0.47 12.94
N ARG A 108 5.60 0.00 12.91
CA ARG A 108 6.70 0.65 13.65
C ARG A 108 7.02 2.03 13.07
N TYR A 109 7.06 2.14 11.74
CA TYR A 109 7.28 3.42 11.07
C TYR A 109 6.09 4.37 11.25
N ALA A 110 4.85 3.87 11.08
CA ALA A 110 3.65 4.67 11.31
C ALA A 110 3.55 5.20 12.74
N ARG A 111 3.96 4.40 13.74
CA ARG A 111 4.03 4.86 15.13
C ARG A 111 5.07 5.95 15.34
N ALA A 112 6.23 5.85 14.68
CA ALA A 112 7.27 6.87 14.75
C ALA A 112 6.83 8.18 14.10
N ASN A 113 6.07 8.10 13.02
CA ASN A 113 5.55 9.23 12.24
C ASN A 113 4.09 9.59 12.58
N ARG A 114 3.60 9.22 13.77
CA ARG A 114 2.16 9.29 14.12
C ARG A 114 1.55 10.69 14.00
N GLU A 115 2.36 11.73 14.16
CA GLU A 115 1.91 13.13 14.09
C GLU A 115 1.66 13.55 12.64
N ASP A 116 2.47 13.02 11.72
CA ASP A 116 2.36 13.26 10.28
C ASP A 116 1.43 12.24 9.59
N MET A 117 1.05 11.17 10.30
CA MET A 117 0.19 10.09 9.80
C MET A 117 -1.09 9.86 10.62
N PRO A 118 -1.92 10.90 10.83
CA PRO A 118 -3.09 10.80 11.72
C PRO A 118 -4.13 9.78 11.26
N MET A 119 -4.38 9.62 9.95
CA MET A 119 -5.39 8.70 9.44
C MET A 119 -4.92 7.25 9.55
N THR A 120 -3.68 6.98 9.19
CA THR A 120 -3.04 5.66 9.34
C THR A 120 -3.02 5.25 10.80
N TRP A 121 -2.67 6.16 11.70
CA TRP A 121 -2.66 5.87 13.13
C TRP A 121 -4.06 5.56 13.67
N ALA A 122 -5.07 6.35 13.29
CA ALA A 122 -6.45 6.08 13.65
C ALA A 122 -6.95 4.72 13.12
N TRP A 123 -6.57 4.38 11.88
CA TRP A 123 -6.88 3.07 11.29
C TRP A 123 -6.29 1.92 12.14
N LEU A 124 -5.03 2.03 12.53
CA LEU A 124 -4.32 1.02 13.33
C LEU A 124 -4.94 0.85 14.71
N GLU A 125 -5.27 1.95 15.39
CA GLU A 125 -5.93 1.88 16.70
C GLU A 125 -7.34 1.28 16.58
N ARG A 126 -8.09 1.58 15.53
CA ARG A 126 -9.39 0.95 15.26
C ARG A 126 -9.25 -0.56 15.10
N LYS A 127 -8.26 -1.04 14.33
CA LYS A 127 -7.97 -2.49 14.18
C LYS A 127 -7.66 -3.11 15.55
N ARG A 128 -6.78 -2.49 16.34
CA ARG A 128 -6.40 -2.96 17.68
C ARG A 128 -7.61 -3.07 18.61
N LEU A 129 -8.47 -2.06 18.64
CA LEU A 129 -9.69 -2.07 19.46
C LEU A 129 -10.65 -3.18 19.03
N GLY A 130 -10.79 -3.41 17.73
CA GLY A 130 -11.59 -4.53 17.19
C GLY A 130 -11.07 -5.90 17.65
N GLU A 131 -9.75 -6.11 17.62
CA GLU A 131 -9.12 -7.35 18.11
C GLU A 131 -9.33 -7.56 19.61
N VAL A 132 -9.20 -6.50 20.43
CA VAL A 132 -9.47 -6.57 21.87
C VAL A 132 -10.94 -6.93 22.13
N ALA A 133 -11.87 -6.28 21.43
CA ALA A 133 -13.30 -6.56 21.57
C ALA A 133 -13.64 -8.02 21.19
N ASN A 134 -13.05 -8.54 20.11
CA ASN A 134 -13.25 -9.93 19.70
C ASN A 134 -12.70 -10.92 20.73
N LYS A 135 -11.49 -10.69 21.26
CA LYS A 135 -10.91 -11.54 22.32
C LYS A 135 -11.80 -11.58 23.57
N GLN A 136 -12.36 -10.45 23.98
CA GLN A 136 -13.27 -10.39 25.13
C GLN A 136 -14.58 -11.15 24.88
N LYS A 137 -15.15 -11.10 23.67
CA LYS A 137 -16.35 -11.86 23.31
C LYS A 137 -16.10 -13.37 23.34
N HIS A 138 -15.00 -13.84 22.75
CA HIS A 138 -14.66 -15.25 22.76
C HIS A 138 -14.36 -15.77 24.16
N GLY A 139 -13.60 -15.02 24.98
CA GLY A 139 -13.34 -15.40 26.37
C GLY A 139 -14.61 -15.50 27.22
N ARG A 140 -15.61 -14.64 26.99
CA ARG A 140 -16.92 -14.74 27.65
C ARG A 140 -17.71 -15.97 27.19
N ALA A 141 -17.66 -16.29 25.89
CA ALA A 141 -18.33 -17.48 25.35
C ALA A 141 -17.75 -18.78 25.94
N GLU A 142 -16.42 -18.89 26.02
CA GLU A 142 -15.74 -20.03 26.65
C GLU A 142 -16.05 -20.14 28.14
N ALA A 143 -16.06 -19.03 28.87
CA ALA A 143 -16.40 -19.01 30.29
C ALA A 143 -17.85 -19.46 30.55
N ASN A 144 -18.79 -19.06 29.69
CA ASN A 144 -20.18 -19.50 29.78
C ASN A 144 -20.35 -20.98 29.42
N ALA A 145 -19.64 -21.47 28.40
CA ALA A 145 -19.65 -22.89 28.03
C ALA A 145 -19.16 -23.79 29.18
N ARG A 146 -18.14 -23.36 29.93
CA ARG A 146 -17.62 -24.08 31.11
C ARG A 146 -18.57 -24.09 32.31
N ARG A 147 -19.49 -23.13 32.41
CA ARG A 147 -20.49 -23.05 33.50
C ARG A 147 -21.77 -23.84 33.21
N ALA A 148 -21.95 -24.29 31.97
CA ALA A 148 -23.11 -25.07 31.53
C ALA A 148 -22.85 -26.59 31.54
N LEU A 149 -21.66 -27.02 31.98
CA LEU A 149 -21.27 -28.41 32.26
C LEU A 149 -21.28 -28.64 33.77
#